data_AF-A0A1Q8BKS0-F1
#
_entry.id   AF-A0A1Q8BKS0-F1
#
_cell.length_a   1.000
_cell.length_b   1.000
_cell.length_c   1.000
_cell.angle_alpha   90.00
_cell.angle_beta   90.00
_cell.angle_gamma   90.00
#
_symmetry.space_group_name_H-M   'P 1'
#
loop_
_entity.id
_entity.type
_entity.pdbx_description
1 polymer ?
#
loop_
_entity_poly.entity_id
_entity_poly.type
_entity_poly.pdbx_seq_one_letter_code
_entity_poly.pdbx_strand_id
1 'polypeptide(L)'
;MLPTGKESGAMGSSRCRVALYSHDTMGLGHMRRNLLLAQALRHSRLQAVVLLIAGAREASVLTGAAGVDCVALPSLRKDGTGQYHPRHLAVSLQELLALRAKIALAALEAFDPDVLIVDNVPRGALRELDPVLESLRARRRTRLVLGLRDVLDDPATLQGEWARAQNQTSISGRG
;
A
#
# COMPACT_ATOMS: atom_id res chain seq x y z
N MET A 1 -56.09 7.70 -3.59
CA MET A 1 -56.29 7.26 -2.20
C MET A 1 -54.98 6.65 -1.72
N LEU A 2 -54.44 7.22 -0.63
CA LEU A 2 -53.08 7.09 -0.04
C LEU A 2 -52.68 5.64 0.36
N PRO A 3 -51.47 5.37 0.92
CA PRO A 3 -50.12 5.40 0.32
C PRO A 3 -49.26 4.20 0.83
N THR A 4 -47.92 4.35 0.90
CA THR A 4 -46.88 3.52 1.57
C THR A 4 -46.12 2.52 0.67
N GLY A 5 -44.80 2.40 0.69
CA GLY A 5 -43.82 2.82 1.71
C GLY A 5 -42.69 3.71 1.19
N LYS A 6 -42.25 4.60 2.07
CA LYS A 6 -40.95 5.24 1.99
C LYS A 6 -39.88 4.15 2.06
N GLU A 7 -39.12 3.96 0.99
CA GLU A 7 -37.75 3.49 1.13
C GLU A 7 -37.01 4.59 1.92
N SER A 8 -36.94 4.41 3.24
CA SER A 8 -35.91 5.07 4.02
C SER A 8 -34.59 4.47 3.56
N GLY A 9 -34.00 5.09 2.55
CA GLY A 9 -32.59 4.93 2.25
C GLY A 9 -31.83 5.33 3.51
N ALA A 10 -31.48 4.33 4.32
CA ALA A 10 -30.44 4.47 5.31
C ALA A 10 -29.24 5.05 4.57
N MET A 11 -28.87 6.28 4.89
CA MET A 11 -27.61 6.87 4.47
C MET A 11 -26.51 5.92 4.94
N GLY A 12 -26.12 4.99 4.06
CA GLY A 12 -25.19 3.93 4.38
C GLY A 12 -23.90 4.57 4.88
N SER A 13 -23.48 4.21 6.09
CA SER A 13 -22.14 4.57 6.54
C SER A 13 -21.17 4.11 5.47
N SER A 14 -20.49 5.03 4.80
CA SER A 14 -19.50 4.69 3.78
C SER A 14 -18.51 3.71 4.40
N ARG A 15 -18.42 2.49 3.83
CA ARG A 15 -17.50 1.47 4.34
C ARG A 15 -16.08 2.02 4.28
N CYS A 16 -15.34 1.86 5.37
CA CYS A 16 -13.95 2.28 5.48
C CYS A 16 -13.13 1.68 4.32
N ARG A 17 -12.44 2.54 3.57
CA ARG A 17 -11.58 2.16 2.44
C ARG A 17 -10.14 2.10 2.90
N VAL A 18 -9.53 0.93 2.80
CA VAL A 18 -8.14 0.71 3.19
C VAL A 18 -7.32 0.29 1.98
N ALA A 19 -6.30 1.07 1.65
CA ALA A 19 -5.29 0.69 0.67
C ALA A 19 -4.09 0.07 1.39
N LEU A 20 -3.60 -1.06 0.88
CA LEU A 20 -2.37 -1.71 1.33
C LEU A 20 -1.33 -1.60 0.21
N TYR A 21 -0.13 -1.10 0.49
CA TYR A 21 0.97 -1.08 -0.46
C TYR A 21 2.09 -2.05 -0.02
N SER A 22 2.55 -2.87 -0.96
CA SER A 22 3.68 -3.78 -0.84
C SER A 22 4.70 -3.50 -1.94
N HIS A 23 5.98 -3.45 -1.61
CA HIS A 23 7.04 -3.29 -2.60
C HIS A 23 7.61 -4.67 -3.01
N ASP A 24 7.65 -4.92 -4.32
CA ASP A 24 7.83 -6.19 -5.05
C ASP A 24 9.04 -7.08 -4.72
N THR A 25 9.94 -6.66 -3.84
CA THR A 25 11.26 -7.30 -3.67
C THR A 25 11.41 -8.09 -2.38
N MET A 26 10.31 -8.29 -1.67
CA MET A 26 10.31 -8.91 -0.36
C MET A 26 9.94 -10.40 -0.46
N GLY A 27 10.54 -11.22 0.40
CA GLY A 27 10.32 -12.68 0.40
C GLY A 27 8.89 -13.08 0.81
N LEU A 28 8.64 -14.39 0.83
CA LEU A 28 7.32 -14.98 1.14
C LEU A 28 6.69 -14.50 2.46
N GLY A 29 7.51 -14.09 3.44
CA GLY A 29 7.03 -13.58 4.73
C GLY A 29 6.20 -12.29 4.61
N HIS A 30 6.57 -11.39 3.69
CA HIS A 30 5.83 -10.14 3.47
C HIS A 30 4.52 -10.39 2.75
N MET A 31 4.53 -11.26 1.73
CA MET A 31 3.33 -11.71 1.06
C MET A 31 2.33 -12.31 2.07
N ARG A 32 2.79 -13.22 2.95
CA ARG A 32 1.94 -13.81 3.99
C ARG A 32 1.38 -12.77 4.96
N ARG A 33 2.17 -11.77 5.35
CA ARG A 33 1.72 -10.69 6.23
C ARG A 33 0.63 -9.83 5.57
N ASN A 34 0.87 -9.37 4.34
CA ASN A 34 -0.08 -8.56 3.60
C ASN A 34 -1.39 -9.32 3.34
N LEU A 35 -1.28 -10.63 3.08
CA LEU A 35 -2.44 -11.53 3.01
C LEU A 35 -3.25 -11.54 4.31
N LEU A 36 -2.59 -11.79 5.45
CA LEU A 36 -3.24 -11.84 6.76
C LEU A 36 -3.87 -10.50 7.15
N LEU A 37 -3.20 -9.38 6.88
CA LEU A 37 -3.74 -8.04 7.10
C LEU A 37 -4.98 -7.79 6.25
N ALA A 38 -4.92 -8.08 4.94
CA ALA A 38 -6.05 -7.91 4.04
C ALA A 38 -7.26 -8.76 4.47
N GLN A 39 -7.03 -10.02 4.85
CA GLN A 39 -8.07 -10.91 5.36
C GLN A 39 -8.64 -10.42 6.69
N ALA A 40 -7.80 -9.99 7.63
CA ALA A 40 -8.24 -9.50 8.93
C ALA A 40 -9.09 -8.23 8.78
N LEU A 41 -8.68 -7.28 7.94
CA LEU A 41 -9.43 -6.05 7.68
C LEU A 41 -10.80 -6.33 7.08
N ARG A 42 -10.87 -7.22 6.07
CA ARG A 42 -12.12 -7.57 5.41
C ARG A 42 -13.10 -8.30 6.33
N HIS A 43 -12.63 -9.25 7.14
CA HIS A 43 -13.50 -10.03 8.03
C HIS A 43 -13.69 -9.40 9.42
N SER A 44 -13.07 -8.24 9.68
CA SER A 44 -13.31 -7.48 10.91
C SER A 44 -14.72 -6.89 10.93
N ARG A 45 -15.13 -6.38 12.10
CA ARG A 45 -16.38 -5.63 12.26
C ARG A 45 -16.44 -4.36 11.39
N LEU A 46 -15.29 -3.84 10.93
CA LEU A 46 -15.24 -2.70 10.02
C LEU A 46 -15.71 -3.04 8.60
N GLN A 47 -15.64 -4.33 8.22
CA GLN A 47 -15.94 -4.82 6.86
C GLN A 47 -15.33 -3.93 5.78
N ALA A 48 -14.05 -3.58 5.97
CA ALA A 48 -13.38 -2.58 5.16
C ALA A 48 -13.34 -3.01 3.68
N VAL A 49 -13.47 -2.04 2.78
CA VAL A 49 -13.16 -2.23 1.36
C VAL A 49 -11.65 -2.14 1.24
N VAL A 50 -11.00 -3.25 0.88
CA VAL A 50 -9.54 -3.35 0.85
C VAL A 50 -9.05 -3.38 -0.60
N LEU A 51 -8.12 -2.50 -0.94
CA LEU A 51 -7.38 -2.51 -2.20
C LEU A 51 -5.91 -2.83 -1.92
N LEU A 52 -5.36 -3.84 -2.59
CA LEU A 52 -3.93 -4.13 -2.54
C LEU A 52 -3.21 -3.45 -3.73
N ILE A 53 -2.05 -2.87 -3.49
CA ILE A 53 -1.12 -2.39 -4.52
C ILE A 53 0.19 -3.12 -4.29
N ALA A 54 0.53 -4.03 -5.19
CA ALA A 54 1.69 -4.89 -5.02
C ALA A 54 2.30 -5.25 -6.37
N GLY A 55 3.49 -5.82 -6.35
CA GLY A 55 4.12 -6.32 -7.56
C GLY A 55 3.32 -7.37 -8.28
N ALA A 56 3.38 -7.40 -9.60
CA ALA A 56 2.61 -8.33 -10.42
C ALA A 56 2.71 -9.80 -9.96
N ARG A 57 3.89 -10.24 -9.52
CA ARG A 57 4.10 -11.59 -8.95
C ARG A 57 3.40 -11.79 -7.61
N GLU A 58 3.40 -10.79 -6.74
CA GLU A 58 2.70 -10.86 -5.46
C GLU A 58 1.19 -10.76 -5.65
N ALA A 59 0.75 -9.83 -6.50
CA ALA A 59 -0.64 -9.59 -6.85
C ALA A 59 -1.34 -10.87 -7.31
N SER A 60 -0.72 -11.64 -8.22
CA SER A 60 -1.32 -12.88 -8.73
C SER A 60 -1.58 -13.93 -7.63
N VAL A 61 -0.72 -14.00 -6.62
CA VAL A 61 -0.88 -14.92 -5.48
C VAL A 61 -1.89 -14.36 -4.48
N LEU A 62 -1.84 -13.05 -4.23
CA LEU A 62 -2.59 -12.40 -3.17
C LEU A 62 -4.06 -12.23 -3.52
N THR A 63 -4.43 -11.89 -4.76
CA THR A 63 -5.85 -11.68 -5.13
C THR A 63 -6.71 -12.90 -4.79
N GLY A 64 -6.27 -14.10 -5.16
CA GLY A 64 -7.00 -15.34 -4.90
C GLY A 64 -7.04 -15.73 -3.42
N ALA A 65 -5.89 -15.69 -2.74
CA ALA A 65 -5.80 -16.09 -1.33
C ALA A 65 -6.47 -15.08 -0.39
N ALA A 66 -6.31 -13.80 -0.69
CA ALA A 66 -6.86 -12.73 0.13
C ALA A 66 -8.33 -12.52 -0.19
N GLY A 67 -8.85 -12.80 -1.37
CA GLY A 67 -10.23 -12.43 -1.74
C GLY A 67 -10.43 -10.91 -1.75
N VAL A 68 -9.42 -10.18 -2.22
CA VAL A 68 -9.43 -8.72 -2.41
C VAL A 68 -8.86 -8.40 -3.79
N ASP A 69 -9.29 -7.30 -4.39
CA ASP A 69 -8.72 -6.84 -5.65
C ASP A 69 -7.32 -6.24 -5.45
N CYS A 70 -6.49 -6.38 -6.48
CA CYS A 70 -5.13 -5.89 -6.49
C CYS A 70 -4.80 -5.08 -7.75
N VAL A 71 -4.12 -3.95 -7.57
CA VAL A 71 -3.40 -3.26 -8.63
C VAL A 71 -1.99 -3.84 -8.71
N ALA A 72 -1.67 -4.45 -9.83
CA ALA A 72 -0.36 -5.04 -10.10
C ALA A 72 0.62 -3.97 -10.60
N LEU A 73 1.77 -3.85 -9.93
CA LEU A 73 2.88 -3.01 -10.36
C LEU A 73 3.91 -3.82 -11.17
N PRO A 74 4.50 -3.26 -12.24
CA PRO A 74 5.58 -3.89 -12.98
C PRO A 74 6.77 -4.28 -12.09
N SER A 75 7.23 -5.53 -12.19
CA SER A 75 8.08 -6.11 -11.14
C SER A 75 9.54 -5.68 -11.13
N LEU A 76 10.05 -5.50 -9.90
CA LEU A 76 11.47 -5.35 -9.59
C LEU A 76 12.13 -6.70 -9.26
N ARG A 77 13.45 -6.75 -9.43
CA ARG A 77 14.33 -7.80 -8.89
C ARG A 77 15.50 -7.15 -8.17
N LYS A 78 16.01 -7.82 -7.14
CA LYS A 78 17.33 -7.50 -6.57
C LYS A 78 18.34 -8.48 -7.14
N ASP A 79 19.49 -7.97 -7.56
CA ASP A 79 20.63 -8.83 -7.91
C ASP A 79 21.38 -9.31 -6.65
N GLY A 80 22.43 -10.12 -6.84
CA GLY A 80 23.25 -10.65 -5.74
C GLY A 80 24.01 -9.57 -4.95
N THR A 81 24.10 -8.34 -5.45
CA THR A 81 24.71 -7.19 -4.77
C THR A 81 23.68 -6.33 -4.04
N GLY A 82 22.39 -6.69 -4.12
CA GLY A 82 21.29 -5.96 -3.50
C GLY A 82 20.76 -4.80 -4.34
N GLN A 83 21.26 -4.60 -5.56
CA GLN A 83 20.81 -3.53 -6.45
C GLN A 83 19.50 -3.89 -7.13
N TYR A 84 18.64 -2.88 -7.29
CA TYR A 84 17.35 -3.03 -7.95
C TYR A 84 17.48 -2.99 -9.46
N HIS A 85 16.74 -3.87 -10.14
CA HIS A 85 16.65 -3.92 -11.59
C HIS A 85 15.20 -4.20 -12.03
N PRO A 86 14.79 -3.74 -13.21
CA PRO A 86 13.62 -4.27 -13.89
C PRO A 86 13.69 -5.79 -14.00
N ARG A 87 12.59 -6.46 -13.65
CA ARG A 87 12.55 -7.92 -13.72
C ARG A 87 12.43 -8.43 -15.14
N HIS A 88 11.50 -7.84 -15.91
CA HIS A 88 11.12 -8.30 -17.25
C HIS A 88 11.08 -7.18 -18.29
N LEU A 89 10.68 -5.96 -17.92
CA LEU A 89 10.61 -4.85 -18.87
C LEU A 89 12.02 -4.41 -19.29
N ALA A 90 12.23 -4.28 -20.61
CA ALA A 90 13.47 -3.79 -21.20
C ALA A 90 13.50 -2.24 -21.22
N VAL A 91 13.48 -1.65 -20.02
CA VAL A 91 13.54 -0.20 -19.78
C VAL A 91 14.59 0.09 -18.71
N SER A 92 14.94 1.35 -18.51
CA SER A 92 15.79 1.73 -17.38
C SER A 92 15.05 1.56 -16.04
N LEU A 93 15.83 1.42 -14.95
CA LEU A 93 15.26 1.39 -13.60
C LEU A 93 14.43 2.65 -13.29
N GLN A 94 14.87 3.81 -13.77
CA GLN A 94 14.19 5.09 -13.54
C GLN A 94 12.83 5.14 -14.25
N GLU A 95 12.76 4.69 -15.50
CA GLU A 95 11.49 4.59 -16.24
C GLU A 95 10.51 3.63 -15.55
N LEU A 96 11.02 2.51 -15.04
CA LEU A 96 10.21 1.55 -14.28
C LEU A 96 9.64 2.17 -13.00
N LEU A 97 10.47 2.82 -12.19
CA LEU A 97 10.03 3.47 -10.94
C LEU A 97 9.02 4.57 -11.22
N ALA A 98 9.23 5.38 -12.27
CA ALA A 98 8.30 6.41 -12.68
C ALA A 98 6.94 5.83 -13.12
N LEU A 99 6.94 4.71 -13.85
CA LEU A 99 5.73 4.00 -14.24
C LEU A 99 4.99 3.46 -13.01
N ARG A 100 5.71 2.82 -12.08
CA ARG A 100 5.15 2.29 -10.83
C ARG A 100 4.53 3.39 -9.99
N ALA A 101 5.22 4.52 -9.82
CA ALA A 101 4.72 5.69 -9.09
C ALA A 101 3.41 6.23 -9.69
N LYS A 102 3.34 6.36 -11.02
CA LYS A 102 2.14 6.84 -11.73
C LYS A 102 0.95 5.90 -11.56
N ILE A 103 1.17 4.57 -11.65
CA ILE A 103 0.10 3.58 -11.45
C ILE A 103 -0.40 3.63 -10.01
N ALA A 104 0.51 3.63 -9.03
CA ALA A 104 0.14 3.70 -7.61
C ALA A 104 -0.61 4.99 -7.28
N LEU A 105 -0.14 6.13 -7.79
CA LEU A 105 -0.81 7.42 -7.64
C LEU A 105 -2.23 7.37 -8.21
N ALA A 106 -2.39 7.02 -9.49
CA ALA A 106 -3.70 6.98 -10.14
C ALA A 106 -4.68 6.04 -9.40
N ALA A 107 -4.22 4.88 -8.96
CA ALA A 107 -5.03 3.95 -8.18
C ALA A 107 -5.50 4.55 -6.86
N LEU A 108 -4.59 5.16 -6.09
CA LEU A 108 -4.92 5.75 -4.78
C LEU A 108 -5.80 6.99 -4.91
N GLU A 109 -5.57 7.80 -5.94
CA GLU A 109 -6.37 8.99 -6.20
C GLU A 109 -7.81 8.66 -6.61
N ALA A 110 -8.00 7.58 -7.39
CA ALA A 110 -9.31 7.10 -7.80
C ALA A 110 -10.03 6.33 -6.69
N PHE A 111 -9.28 5.56 -5.89
CA PHE A 111 -9.84 4.77 -4.79
C PHE A 111 -10.22 5.63 -3.59
N ASP A 112 -9.55 6.77 -3.38
CA ASP A 112 -9.73 7.69 -2.25
C ASP A 112 -9.78 6.95 -0.88
N PRO A 113 -8.67 6.32 -0.45
CA PRO A 113 -8.66 5.55 0.78
C PRO A 113 -8.75 6.45 2.02
N ASP A 114 -9.49 5.99 3.02
CA ASP A 114 -9.46 6.57 4.37
C ASP A 114 -8.13 6.27 5.07
N VAL A 115 -7.56 5.09 4.80
CA VAL A 115 -6.27 4.64 5.36
C VAL A 115 -5.39 4.05 4.27
N LEU A 116 -4.14 4.50 4.20
CA LEU A 116 -3.09 3.85 3.42
C LEU A 116 -2.10 3.19 4.38
N ILE A 117 -1.95 1.87 4.28
CA ILE A 117 -0.94 1.09 5.01
C ILE A 117 0.21 0.75 4.06
N VAL A 118 1.41 1.19 4.37
CA VAL A 118 2.62 0.91 3.57
C VAL A 118 3.51 -0.08 4.34
N ASP A 119 3.74 -1.28 3.79
CA ASP A 119 4.57 -2.31 4.43
C ASP A 119 6.08 -2.06 4.21
N ASN A 120 6.84 -2.11 5.31
CA ASN A 120 8.30 -2.14 5.40
C ASN A 120 9.06 -0.88 4.94
N VAL A 121 8.75 -0.31 3.77
CA VAL A 121 9.47 0.85 3.22
C VAL A 121 8.50 2.03 3.05
N PRO A 122 8.53 3.04 3.94
CA PRO A 122 7.55 4.12 3.97
C PRO A 122 7.38 4.88 2.67
N ARG A 123 8.47 5.00 1.92
CA ARG A 123 8.54 5.76 0.67
C ARG A 123 8.49 4.85 -0.57
N GLY A 124 8.20 3.57 -0.40
CA GLY A 124 8.27 2.56 -1.46
C GLY A 124 9.69 2.27 -1.92
N ALA A 125 9.84 1.37 -2.90
CA ALA A 125 11.14 1.04 -3.47
C ALA A 125 11.80 2.30 -4.05
N LEU A 126 13.02 2.61 -3.62
CA LEU A 126 13.81 3.75 -4.10
C LEU A 126 13.01 5.08 -4.12
N ARG A 127 12.15 5.30 -3.11
CA ARG A 127 11.33 6.51 -2.94
C ARG A 127 10.24 6.71 -4.00
N GLU A 128 9.81 5.67 -4.70
CA GLU A 128 8.77 5.76 -5.73
C GLU A 128 7.41 6.29 -5.22
N LEU A 129 7.13 6.22 -3.92
CA LEU A 129 5.90 6.77 -3.34
C LEU A 129 5.98 8.24 -2.97
N ASP A 130 7.12 8.92 -3.11
CA ASP A 130 7.21 10.35 -2.77
C ASP A 130 6.08 11.19 -3.40
N PRO A 131 5.79 11.08 -4.71
CA PRO A 131 4.69 11.83 -5.35
C PRO A 131 3.30 11.44 -4.81
N VAL A 132 3.13 10.16 -4.45
CA VAL A 132 1.90 9.63 -3.87
C VAL A 132 1.64 10.25 -2.50
N LEU A 133 2.66 10.24 -1.63
CA LEU A 133 2.56 10.77 -0.29
C LEU A 133 2.33 12.29 -0.30
N GLU A 134 2.96 13.02 -1.23
CA GLU A 134 2.72 14.45 -1.44
C GLU A 134 1.27 14.72 -1.86
N SER A 135 0.74 14.00 -2.86
CA SER A 135 -0.67 14.14 -3.30
C SER A 135 -1.66 13.85 -2.16
N LEU A 136 -1.47 12.74 -1.43
CA LEU A 136 -2.37 12.38 -0.32
C LEU A 136 -2.33 13.40 0.83
N ARG A 137 -1.14 13.94 1.15
CA ARG A 137 -1.00 15.00 2.15
C ARG A 137 -1.70 16.29 1.73
N ALA A 138 -1.66 16.65 0.45
CA ALA A 138 -2.36 17.83 -0.05
C ALA A 138 -3.88 17.70 0.09
N ARG A 139 -4.42 16.50 -0.08
CA ARG A 139 -5.87 16.20 0.04
C ARG A 139 -6.37 16.16 1.49
N ARG A 140 -5.49 15.90 2.48
CA ARG A 140 -5.80 15.80 3.93
C ARG A 140 -6.96 14.87 4.31
N ARG A 141 -7.23 13.85 3.48
CA ARG A 141 -8.30 12.87 3.72
C ARG A 141 -7.80 11.49 4.15
N THR A 142 -6.61 11.10 3.72
CA THR A 142 -6.05 9.76 3.99
C THR A 142 -5.15 9.77 5.21
N ARG A 143 -5.39 8.86 6.14
CA ARG A 143 -4.46 8.55 7.24
C ARG A 143 -3.37 7.60 6.75
N LEU A 144 -2.12 8.04 6.82
CA LEU A 144 -0.97 7.21 6.50
C LEU A 144 -0.57 6.37 7.72
N VAL A 145 -0.55 5.04 7.56
CA VAL A 145 -0.09 4.08 8.55
C VAL A 145 1.10 3.33 7.98
N LEU A 146 2.14 3.17 8.77
CA LEU A 146 3.33 2.45 8.37
C LEU A 146 3.38 1.10 9.04
N GLY A 147 3.39 0.05 8.23
CA GLY A 147 3.65 -1.31 8.66
C GLY A 147 5.14 -1.44 8.95
N LEU A 148 5.53 -1.11 10.17
CA LEU A 148 6.91 -1.26 10.63
C LEU A 148 7.12 -2.71 11.07
N ARG A 149 8.32 -3.23 10.83
CA ARG A 149 8.74 -4.49 11.46
C ARG A 149 8.75 -4.25 12.97
N ASP A 150 8.02 -5.07 13.72
CA ASP A 150 7.99 -4.91 15.18
C ASP A 150 7.83 -6.22 15.98
N VAL A 151 8.47 -7.32 15.55
CA VAL A 151 8.66 -8.49 16.46
C VAL A 151 10.05 -9.15 16.38
N LEU A 152 10.99 -8.76 15.50
CA LEU A 152 12.24 -9.54 15.32
C LEU A 152 13.57 -8.79 15.16
N ASP A 153 13.63 -7.46 15.01
CA ASP A 153 14.91 -6.75 14.84
C ASP A 153 15.15 -5.72 15.97
N ASP A 154 16.40 -5.62 16.42
CA ASP A 154 16.87 -4.73 17.50
C ASP A 154 16.59 -3.23 17.17
N PRO A 155 15.96 -2.46 18.08
CA PRO A 155 15.55 -1.07 17.86
C PRO A 155 16.66 -0.13 17.36
N ALA A 156 17.92 -0.38 17.72
CA ALA A 156 19.04 0.47 17.31
C ALA A 156 19.38 0.30 15.82
N THR A 157 19.21 -0.90 15.26
CA THR A 157 19.46 -1.17 13.84
C THR A 157 18.42 -0.49 12.95
N LEU A 158 17.15 -0.53 13.37
CA LEU A 158 16.04 0.17 12.70
C LEU A 158 16.24 1.68 12.69
N GLN A 159 16.63 2.29 13.82
CA GLN A 159 16.89 3.74 13.86
C GLN A 159 18.03 4.17 12.94
N GLY A 160 19.09 3.35 12.83
CA GLY A 160 20.22 3.61 11.94
C GLY A 160 19.83 3.58 10.45
N GLU A 161 19.06 2.57 10.02
CA GLU A 161 18.55 2.49 8.65
C GLU A 161 17.58 3.63 8.31
N TRP A 162 16.74 4.02 9.28
CA TRP A 162 15.75 5.07 9.10
C TRP A 162 16.34 6.47 9.05
N ALA A 163 17.36 6.74 9.86
CA ALA A 163 18.12 7.98 9.80
C ALA A 163 18.84 8.10 8.45
N ARG A 164 19.44 6.99 7.95
CA ARG A 164 20.08 6.93 6.63
C ARG A 164 19.10 7.16 5.48
N ALA A 165 17.86 6.68 5.60
CA ALA A 165 16.81 6.83 4.57
C ALA A 165 15.93 8.09 4.72
N GLN A 166 16.14 8.91 5.76
CA GLN A 166 15.35 10.10 6.08
C GLN A 166 13.83 9.81 6.19
N ASN A 167 13.46 8.65 6.75
CA ASN A 167 12.05 8.23 6.82
C ASN A 167 11.22 8.99 7.87
N GLN A 168 11.88 9.66 8.83
CA GLN A 168 11.23 10.33 9.98
C GLN A 168 10.29 11.49 9.56
N THR A 169 10.61 12.19 8.48
CA THR A 169 9.80 13.28 7.95
C THR A 169 8.54 12.79 7.22
N SER A 170 8.49 11.50 6.85
CA SER A 170 7.37 10.94 6.09
C SER A 170 6.16 10.60 6.98
N ILE A 171 6.39 10.41 8.28
CA ILE A 171 5.38 9.98 9.28
C ILE A 171 4.80 11.17 10.05
N SER A 172 5.54 12.28 10.11
CA SER A 172 5.23 13.44 10.95
C SER A 172 4.24 14.39 10.28
N GLY A 173 3.01 13.92 10.04
CA GLY A 173 1.85 14.79 9.88
C GLY A 173 1.24 15.04 11.26
N ARG A 174 1.48 16.22 11.84
CA ARG A 174 0.79 16.65 13.08
C ARG A 174 -0.73 16.59 12.87
N GLY A 175 -1.42 16.13 13.91
CA GLY A 175 -2.88 15.96 13.93
C GLY A 175 -3.67 17.26 13.96
#